data_AF-A0A2N3FHJ8-F1
#
_entry.id   AF-A0A2N3FHJ8-F1
#
_cell.length_a   1.000
_cell.length_b   1.000
_cell.length_c   1.000
_cell.angle_alpha   90.00
_cell.angle_beta   90.00
_cell.angle_gamma   90.00
#
_symmetry.space_group_name_H-M   'P 1'
#
loop_
_entity.id
_entity.type
_entity.pdbx_description
1 polymer ?
#
loop_
_entity_poly.entity_id
_entity_poly.type
_entity_poly.pdbx_seq_one_letter_code
_entity_poly.pdbx_strand_id
1 'polypeptide(L)'
;MFSLIPAIAQYPTYQVFLAAVLALVLSGALFPFWIRLLRYRNIGQQVRADGPQGHLVKQGTPTMGGVLILIVVGVVYLSGGVVGKRGIIVL
;
A
#
# COMPACT_ATOMS: atom_id res chain seq x y z
N MET A 1 -8.00 21.53 27.15
CA MET A 1 -8.76 20.88 26.05
C MET A 1 -7.88 20.27 24.95
N PHE A 2 -6.59 20.61 24.83
CA PHE A 2 -5.68 20.09 23.80
C PHE A 2 -4.77 18.91 24.26
N SER A 3 -5.01 18.32 25.43
CA SER A 3 -4.12 17.31 26.05
C SER A 3 -4.55 15.85 25.89
N LEU A 4 -5.70 15.58 25.26
CA LEU A 4 -6.23 14.22 25.11
C LEU A 4 -5.72 13.48 23.87
N ILE A 5 -5.32 14.23 22.83
CA ILE A 5 -4.78 13.67 21.58
C ILE A 5 -3.54 12.79 21.83
N PRO A 6 -2.52 13.22 22.62
CA PRO A 6 -1.37 12.36 22.90
C PRO A 6 -1.71 11.15 23.77
N ALA A 7 -2.75 11.22 24.62
CA ALA A 7 -3.16 10.10 25.47
C ALA A 7 -3.85 8.99 24.65
N ILE A 8 -4.70 9.35 23.69
CA ILE A 8 -5.39 8.37 22.83
C ILE A 8 -4.40 7.71 21.85
N ALA A 9 -3.40 8.46 21.40
CA ALA A 9 -2.34 7.98 20.50
C ALA A 9 -1.44 6.89 21.10
N GLN A 10 -1.46 6.70 22.42
CA GLN A 10 -0.70 5.66 23.11
C GLN A 10 -1.36 4.29 23.04
N TYR A 11 -2.67 4.22 22.78
CA TYR A 11 -3.36 2.94 22.71
C TYR A 11 -2.97 2.18 21.42
N PRO A 12 -2.58 0.90 21.52
CA PRO A 12 -2.18 0.11 20.35
C PRO A 12 -3.31 -0.04 19.33
N THR A 13 -4.56 -0.10 19.78
CA THR A 13 -5.74 -0.16 18.90
C THR A 13 -5.84 1.07 17.99
N TYR A 14 -5.56 2.27 18.54
CA TYR A 14 -5.57 3.50 17.76
C TYR A 14 -4.44 3.53 16.74
N GLN A 15 -3.23 3.09 17.13
CA GLN A 15 -2.07 3.03 16.25
C GLN A 15 -2.27 2.06 15.08
N VAL A 16 -2.81 0.86 15.35
CA VAL A 16 -3.12 -0.14 14.31
C VAL A 16 -4.18 0.39 13.34
N PHE A 17 -5.24 1.00 13.85
CA PHE A 17 -6.29 1.58 13.02
C PHE A 17 -5.75 2.71 12.12
N LEU A 18 -4.96 3.62 12.70
CA LEU A 18 -4.34 4.71 11.96
C LEU A 18 -3.39 4.19 10.87
N ALA A 19 -2.53 3.22 11.20
CA ALA A 19 -1.62 2.60 10.23
C ALA A 19 -2.38 1.93 9.08
N ALA A 20 -3.50 1.25 9.36
CA ALA A 20 -4.34 0.62 8.35
C ALA A 20 -4.96 1.66 7.39
N VAL A 21 -5.52 2.75 7.94
CA VAL A 21 -6.11 3.83 7.13
C VAL A 21 -5.05 4.52 6.29
N LEU A 22 -3.88 4.84 6.87
CA LEU A 22 -2.77 5.45 6.14
C LEU A 22 -2.26 4.56 5.01
N ALA A 23 -2.07 3.26 5.26
CA ALA A 23 -1.64 2.32 4.23
C ALA A 23 -2.65 2.21 3.09
N LEU A 24 -3.96 2.21 3.39
CA LEU A 24 -5.02 2.17 2.39
C LEU A 24 -5.02 3.44 1.52
N VAL A 25 -4.97 4.62 2.15
CA VAL A 25 -4.97 5.90 1.43
C VAL A 25 -3.74 6.04 0.55
N LEU A 26 -2.55 5.76 1.09
CA LEU A 26 -1.29 5.85 0.35
C LEU A 26 -1.23 4.87 -0.82
N SER A 27 -1.60 3.61 -0.60
CA SER A 27 -1.61 2.61 -1.67
C SER A 27 -2.63 2.96 -2.75
N GLY A 28 -3.85 3.36 -2.38
CA GLY A 28 -4.88 3.81 -3.29
C GLY A 28 -4.45 5.01 -4.16
N ALA A 29 -3.76 5.99 -3.56
CA ALA A 29 -3.26 7.15 -4.28
C ALA A 29 -2.11 6.81 -5.26
N LEU A 30 -1.25 5.86 -4.89
CA LEU A 30 -0.08 5.47 -5.71
C LEU A 30 -0.40 4.44 -6.80
N PHE A 31 -1.48 3.66 -6.66
CA PHE A 31 -1.86 2.61 -7.61
C PHE A 31 -1.97 3.08 -9.08
N PRO A 32 -2.63 4.22 -9.41
CA PRO A 32 -2.72 4.69 -10.79
C PRO A 32 -1.37 4.97 -11.43
N PHE A 33 -0.42 5.50 -10.66
CA PHE A 33 0.95 5.73 -11.11
C PHE A 33 1.70 4.41 -11.30
N TRP A 34 1.58 3.49 -10.35
CA TRP A 34 2.21 2.17 -10.39
C TRP A 34 1.74 1.34 -11.59
N ILE A 35 0.44 1.34 -11.88
CA ILE A 35 -0.16 0.65 -13.03
C ILE A 35 0.41 1.20 -14.35
N ARG A 36 0.56 2.53 -14.48
CA ARG A 36 1.18 3.14 -15.67
C ARG A 36 2.64 2.73 -15.82
N LEU A 37 3.39 2.72 -14.72
CA LEU A 37 4.80 2.32 -14.71
C LEU A 37 4.98 0.86 -15.16
N LEU A 38 4.20 -0.07 -14.61
CA LEU A 38 4.25 -1.48 -14.97
C LEU A 38 3.86 -1.71 -16.44
N ARG A 39 2.85 -1.00 -16.93
CA ARG A 39 2.46 -1.03 -18.34
C ARG A 39 3.57 -0.51 -19.25
N TYR A 40 4.22 0.60 -18.89
CA TYR A 40 5.36 1.15 -19.65
C TYR A 40 6.54 0.19 -19.70
N ARG A 41 6.80 -0.54 -18.60
CA ARG A 41 7.87 -1.56 -18.54
C ARG A 41 7.47 -2.90 -19.16
N ASN A 42 6.28 -3.02 -19.76
CA ASN A 42 5.72 -4.26 -20.32
C ASN A 42 5.68 -5.43 -19.29
N ILE A 43 5.53 -5.09 -18.01
CA ILE A 43 5.40 -6.07 -16.92
C ILE A 43 3.91 -6.41 -16.80
N GLY A 44 3.45 -7.33 -17.65
CA GLY A 44 2.07 -7.79 -17.69
C GLY A 44 1.96 -9.30 -17.85
N GLN A 45 0.78 -9.85 -17.59
CA GLN A 45 0.54 -11.28 -17.79
C GLN A 45 0.63 -11.63 -19.27
N GLN A 46 1.53 -12.56 -19.58
CA GLN A 46 1.60 -13.20 -20.90
C GLN A 46 0.63 -14.38 -20.90
N VAL A 47 -0.42 -14.28 -21.71
CA VAL A 47 -1.41 -15.36 -21.89
C VAL A 47 -0.95 -16.22 -23.07
N ARG A 48 -0.96 -17.54 -22.90
CA ARG A 48 -0.58 -18.49 -23.96
C ARG A 48 -1.63 -18.48 -25.07
N ALA A 49 -1.19 -18.56 -26.32
CA ALA A 49 -2.04 -18.47 -27.51
C ALA A 49 -2.99 -19.68 -27.69
N ASP A 50 -2.72 -20.81 -27.04
CA ASP A 50 -3.51 -22.05 -27.17
C ASP A 50 -4.81 -22.07 -26.34
N GLY A 51 -5.12 -20.98 -25.63
CA GLY A 51 -6.30 -20.87 -24.77
C GLY A 51 -7.57 -20.43 -25.52
N PRO A 52 -8.77 -20.75 -24.99
CA PRO A 52 -10.04 -20.24 -25.54
C PRO A 52 -10.03 -18.71 -25.59
N GLN A 53 -10.62 -18.12 -26.64
CA GLN A 53 -10.48 -16.69 -26.99
C GLN A 53 -10.81 -15.72 -25.84
N GLY A 54 -11.72 -16.09 -24.92
CA GLY A 54 -12.05 -15.29 -23.75
C GLY A 54 -10.90 -15.10 -22.73
N HIS A 55 -9.88 -15.96 -22.75
CA HIS A 55 -8.71 -15.83 -21.87
C HIS A 55 -7.66 -14.84 -22.39
N LEU A 56 -7.66 -14.53 -23.68
CA LEU A 56 -6.77 -13.52 -24.28
C LEU A 56 -7.07 -12.10 -23.78
N VAL A 57 -8.29 -11.86 -23.28
CA VAL A 57 -8.72 -10.54 -22.75
C VAL A 57 -7.89 -10.09 -21.54
N LYS A 58 -7.27 -11.02 -20.80
CA LYS A 58 -6.41 -10.71 -19.65
C LYS A 58 -4.96 -10.39 -20.03
N GLN A 59 -4.61 -10.51 -21.31
CA GLN A 59 -3.26 -10.27 -21.80
C GLN A 59 -2.85 -8.82 -21.55
N GLY A 60 -1.66 -8.62 -20.98
CA GLY A 60 -1.14 -7.29 -20.66
C GLY A 60 -1.72 -6.66 -19.39
N THR A 61 -2.52 -7.39 -18.59
CA THR A 61 -2.87 -6.94 -17.23
C THR A 61 -1.59 -6.84 -16.40
N PRO A 62 -1.27 -5.68 -15.80
CA PRO A 62 0.00 -5.49 -15.11
C PRO A 62 0.15 -6.47 -13.95
N THR A 63 1.29 -7.16 -13.89
CA THR A 63 1.64 -8.06 -12.79
C THR A 63 2.41 -7.29 -11.74
N MET A 64 2.42 -7.76 -10.48
CA MET A 64 3.13 -7.13 -9.35
C MET A 64 2.46 -5.92 -8.67
N GLY A 65 1.12 -5.88 -8.59
CA GLY A 65 0.43 -4.91 -7.72
C GLY A 65 0.79 -5.06 -6.24
N GLY A 66 1.05 -6.29 -5.77
CA GLY A 66 1.42 -6.57 -4.38
C GLY A 66 2.75 -5.94 -3.93
N VAL A 67 3.67 -5.66 -4.86
CA VAL A 67 4.94 -4.99 -4.54
C VAL A 67 4.69 -3.57 -4.01
N LEU A 68 3.75 -2.84 -4.61
CA LEU A 68 3.36 -1.52 -4.12
C LEU A 68 2.79 -1.60 -2.70
N ILE A 69 1.95 -2.60 -2.42
CA ILE A 69 1.37 -2.82 -1.10
C ILE A 69 2.48 -3.06 -0.07
N LEU A 70 3.44 -3.94 -0.38
CA LEU A 70 4.57 -4.23 0.52
C LEU A 70 5.44 -3.00 0.79
N ILE A 71 5.70 -2.19 -0.24
CA ILE A 71 6.44 -0.92 -0.09
C ILE A 71 5.67 0.03 0.83
N VAL A 72 4.38 0.25 0.58
CA VAL A 72 3.56 1.17 1.37
C VAL A 72 3.44 0.70 2.81
N VAL A 73 3.14 -0.57 3.05
CA VAL A 73 3.05 -1.15 4.39
C VAL A 73 4.41 -1.09 5.10
N GLY A 74 5.51 -1.37 4.40
CA GLY A 74 6.86 -1.26 4.96
C GLY A 74 7.20 0.18 5.36
N VAL A 75 6.86 1.16 4.53
CA VAL A 75 7.05 2.59 4.84
C VAL A 75 6.21 3.01 6.04
N VAL A 76 4.93 2.62 6.10
CA VAL A 76 4.04 2.91 7.23
C VAL A 76 4.51 2.22 8.51
N TYR A 77 4.98 0.99 8.42
CA TYR A 77 5.51 0.24 9.56
C TYR A 77 6.80 0.87 10.07
N LEU A 78 7.73 1.24 9.19
CA LEU A 78 8.99 1.88 9.59
C LEU A 78 8.75 3.27 10.16
N SER A 79 7.83 4.05 9.59
CA SER A 79 7.47 5.37 10.14
C SER A 79 6.80 5.25 11.51
N GLY A 80 6.05 4.17 11.77
CA GLY A 80 5.51 3.86 13.10
C GLY A 80 6.50 3.19 14.07
N GLY A 81 7.50 2.46 13.55
CA GLY A 81 8.44 1.64 14.33
C GLY A 81 9.69 2.39 14.79
N VAL A 82 10.18 3.35 13.99
CA VAL A 82 11.24 4.29 14.41
C VAL A 82 10.77 5.18 15.60
N VAL A 83 9.47 5.16 15.89
CA VAL A 83 8.77 5.89 16.96
C VAL A 83 8.63 5.04 18.25
N GLY A 84 9.19 3.83 18.31
CA GLY A 84 9.12 2.95 19.49
C GLY A 84 9.82 3.45 20.76
N LYS A 85 10.58 4.56 20.71
CA LYS A 85 11.15 5.23 21.92
C LYS A 85 10.40 6.49 22.35
N ARG A 86 9.45 7.00 21.56
CA ARG A 86 8.65 8.19 21.87
C ARG A 86 7.32 8.03 21.15
N GLY A 87 6.32 7.45 21.81
CA GLY A 87 4.97 7.20 21.28
C GLY A 87 4.22 8.48 20.92
N ILE A 88 4.67 9.14 19.87
CA ILE A 88 4.08 10.33 19.27
C ILE A 88 4.31 10.13 17.77
N ILE A 89 3.27 9.61 17.13
CA ILE A 89 3.05 9.79 15.70
C ILE A 89 3.53 11.19 15.34
N VAL A 90 4.57 11.26 14.50
CA VAL A 90 5.25 12.50 14.11
C VAL A 90 4.21 13.55 13.67
N LEU A 91 3.90 14.45 14.60
CA LEU A 91 3.35 15.80 14.47
C LEU A 91 3.54 16.51 15.82
#